data_AF-A0A496XUK8-F1
#
_entry.id   AF-A0A496XUK8-F1
#
_cell.length_a   1.000
_cell.length_b   1.000
_cell.length_c   1.000
_cell.angle_alpha   90.00
_cell.angle_beta   90.00
_cell.angle_gamma   90.00
#
_symmetry.space_group_name_H-M   'P 1'
#
loop_
_entity.id
_entity.type
_entity.pdbx_description
1 polymer ?
#
loop_
_entity_poly.entity_id
_entity_poly.type
_entity_poly.pdbx_seq_one_letter_code
_entity_poly.pdbx_strand_id
1 'polypeptide(L)'
;MTIKAITDYKRQVNQERKPYKGHSKKKKSRYYQRRKPAEGGKKNIYGKEKFINSYFSFYEQYLAARRKFFEAFGRGKATKKLKDNYYRGLDKLRKFEEALTPEQVEIFRKYFPKLNYETTYSENRGIDDVGKLEVLEGAAEDPHFLASQMQSDYADDTEESVGTIDDYKTYKGL
;
A
#
# COMPACT_ATOMS: atom_id res chain seq x y z
N MET A 1 -32.10 36.64 65.98
CA MET A 1 -33.08 36.42 64.90
C MET A 1 -32.48 36.90 63.60
N THR A 2 -32.22 36.00 62.64
CA THR A 2 -32.28 36.25 61.19
C THR A 2 -31.98 34.95 60.43
N ILE A 3 -33.03 34.19 60.17
CA ILE A 3 -33.07 32.94 59.38
C ILE A 3 -32.90 33.26 57.87
N LYS A 4 -32.01 34.19 57.51
CA LYS A 4 -31.81 34.65 56.12
C LYS A 4 -30.42 34.34 55.54
N ALA A 5 -29.53 33.69 56.30
CA ALA A 5 -28.17 33.37 55.83
C ALA A 5 -27.96 31.88 55.48
N ILE A 6 -28.94 31.00 55.73
CA ILE A 6 -28.83 29.55 55.47
C ILE A 6 -29.56 29.13 54.18
N THR A 7 -30.44 29.98 53.64
CA THR A 7 -31.20 29.70 52.41
C THR A 7 -30.49 30.07 51.11
N ASP A 8 -29.44 30.88 51.15
CA ASP A 8 -28.73 31.34 49.95
C ASP A 8 -27.43 30.59 49.65
N TYR A 9 -26.92 29.76 50.58
CA TYR A 9 -25.75 28.90 50.32
C TYR A 9 -26.11 27.56 49.64
N LYS A 10 -27.40 27.20 49.57
CA LYS A 10 -27.88 25.99 48.88
C LYS A 10 -28.47 26.23 47.48
N ARG A 11 -28.39 27.47 46.97
CA ARG A 11 -28.92 27.84 45.65
C ARG A 11 -27.86 28.15 44.59
N GLN A 12 -26.57 28.08 44.94
CA GLN A 12 -25.45 28.36 44.02
C GLN A 12 -24.57 27.14 43.69
N VAL A 13 -24.90 25.93 44.16
CA VAL A 13 -24.15 24.70 43.84
C VAL A 13 -24.86 23.83 42.78
N ASN A 14 -25.91 24.34 42.14
CA ASN A 14 -26.77 23.53 41.26
C ASN A 14 -27.13 24.19 39.92
N GLN A 15 -26.26 25.05 39.37
CA GLN A 15 -26.51 25.74 38.09
C GLN A 15 -25.39 25.62 37.03
N GLU A 16 -24.51 24.61 37.10
CA GLU A 16 -23.57 24.32 35.99
C GLU A 16 -23.50 22.84 35.59
N ARG A 17 -24.58 22.08 35.78
CA ARG A 17 -24.74 20.83 35.03
C ARG A 17 -25.28 21.16 33.64
N LYS A 18 -24.35 21.41 32.72
CA LYS A 18 -24.63 21.47 31.27
C LYS A 18 -25.58 20.31 30.91
N PRO A 19 -26.71 20.54 30.22
CA PRO A 19 -27.57 19.44 29.80
C PRO A 19 -26.72 18.53 28.92
N TYR A 20 -26.51 17.29 29.39
CA TYR A 20 -25.93 16.22 28.60
C TYR A 20 -26.71 16.19 27.29
N LYS A 21 -26.06 16.57 26.18
CA LYS A 21 -26.59 16.39 24.82
C LYS A 21 -26.78 14.90 24.66
N GLY A 22 -27.98 14.43 24.99
CA GLY A 22 -28.39 13.07 24.76
C GLY A 22 -28.03 12.75 23.32
N HIS A 23 -27.19 11.74 23.15
CA HIS A 23 -26.95 11.13 21.86
C HIS A 23 -28.31 10.93 21.21
N SER A 24 -28.62 11.77 20.20
CA SER A 24 -29.78 11.52 19.36
C SER A 24 -29.46 10.19 18.71
N LYS A 25 -30.09 9.13 19.22
CA LYS A 25 -30.11 7.83 18.57
C LYS A 25 -30.73 8.14 17.22
N LYS A 26 -29.90 8.36 16.20
CA LYS A 26 -30.31 8.49 14.81
C LYS A 26 -31.27 7.33 14.60
N LYS A 27 -32.56 7.63 14.47
CA LYS A 27 -33.56 6.65 14.04
C LYS A 27 -33.03 6.17 12.69
N LYS A 28 -32.32 5.04 12.69
CA LYS A 28 -31.89 4.39 11.45
C LYS A 28 -33.18 4.15 10.69
N SER A 29 -33.40 4.95 9.65
CA SER A 29 -34.50 4.77 8.73
C SER A 29 -34.51 3.30 8.31
N ARG A 30 -35.57 2.57 8.68
CA ARG A 30 -35.77 1.17 8.29
C ARG A 30 -35.90 1.00 6.77
N TYR A 31 -35.89 2.10 6.01
CA TYR A 31 -36.03 2.08 4.57
C TYR A 31 -34.78 1.59 3.82
N TYR A 32 -33.60 1.55 4.48
CA TYR A 32 -32.37 1.01 3.87
C TYR A 32 -32.13 -0.49 4.14
N GLN A 33 -33.10 -1.23 4.68
CA GLN A 33 -32.96 -2.69 4.89
C GLN A 33 -33.59 -3.56 3.78
N ARG A 34 -34.15 -2.96 2.72
CA ARG A 34 -34.84 -3.70 1.64
C ARG A 34 -34.14 -3.68 0.28
N ARG A 35 -32.82 -3.60 0.26
CA ARG A 35 -32.02 -4.01 -0.89
C ARG A 35 -30.94 -5.00 -0.44
N LYS A 36 -31.38 -6.13 0.11
CA LYS A 36 -30.56 -7.33 -0.04
C LYS A 36 -30.65 -7.68 -1.53
N PRO A 37 -29.56 -7.63 -2.31
CA PRO A 37 -29.61 -8.19 -3.65
C PRO A 37 -30.07 -9.64 -3.50
N ALA A 38 -31.05 -10.04 -4.32
CA ALA A 38 -31.54 -11.40 -4.38
C ALA A 38 -30.35 -12.36 -4.42
N GLU A 39 -30.50 -13.49 -3.73
CA GLU A 39 -29.57 -14.60 -3.69
C GLU A 39 -29.31 -15.16 -5.10
N GLY A 40 -28.56 -14.44 -5.92
CA GLY A 40 -27.68 -15.04 -6.89
C GLY A 40 -26.58 -15.68 -6.06
N GLY A 41 -26.85 -16.88 -5.54
CA GLY A 41 -25.91 -17.65 -4.75
C GLY A 41 -24.55 -17.55 -5.41
N LYS A 42 -23.61 -16.90 -4.73
CA LYS A 42 -22.22 -16.85 -5.21
C LYS A 42 -21.84 -18.31 -5.36
N LYS A 43 -21.75 -18.80 -6.60
CA LYS A 43 -21.24 -20.13 -6.87
C LYS A 43 -19.89 -20.11 -6.16
N ASN A 44 -19.76 -20.91 -5.10
CA ASN A 44 -18.49 -21.04 -4.43
C ASN A 44 -17.61 -21.68 -5.48
N ILE A 45 -16.80 -20.86 -6.16
CA ILE A 45 -15.80 -21.32 -7.11
C ILE A 45 -14.80 -22.06 -6.25
N TYR A 46 -15.03 -23.35 -6.05
CA TYR A 46 -14.15 -24.26 -5.37
C TYR A 46 -13.21 -24.84 -6.42
N GLY A 47 -11.90 -24.73 -6.17
CA GLY A 47 -10.87 -25.33 -7.03
C GLY A 47 -9.82 -24.34 -7.54
N LYS A 48 -8.99 -24.84 -8.47
CA LYS A 48 -7.85 -24.14 -9.11
C LYS A 48 -8.27 -22.80 -9.75
N GLU A 49 -9.51 -22.65 -10.17
CA GLU A 49 -10.02 -21.43 -10.81
C GLU A 49 -10.26 -20.27 -9.83
N LYS A 50 -10.31 -20.54 -8.52
CA LYS A 50 -10.61 -19.50 -7.51
C LYS A 50 -9.50 -18.45 -7.44
N PHE A 51 -8.24 -18.88 -7.46
CA PHE A 51 -7.11 -17.95 -7.37
C PHE A 51 -6.96 -17.17 -8.68
N ILE A 52 -7.22 -17.79 -9.84
CA ILE A 52 -7.22 -17.11 -11.15
C ILE A 52 -8.29 -16.01 -11.19
N ASN A 53 -9.52 -16.32 -10.77
CA ASN A 53 -10.59 -15.32 -10.71
C ASN A 53 -10.30 -14.22 -9.68
N SER A 54 -9.63 -14.56 -8.58
CA SER A 54 -9.18 -13.57 -7.60
C SER A 54 -8.13 -12.63 -8.21
N TYR A 55 -7.16 -13.19 -8.94
CA TYR A 55 -6.16 -12.42 -9.69
C TYR A 55 -6.82 -11.48 -10.69
N PHE A 56 -7.73 -11.97 -11.54
CA PHE A 56 -8.46 -11.13 -12.50
C PHE A 56 -9.21 -10.00 -11.79
N SER A 57 -9.88 -10.27 -10.67
CA SER A 57 -10.58 -9.22 -9.91
C SER A 57 -9.63 -8.14 -9.38
N PHE A 58 -8.47 -8.52 -8.84
CA PHE A 58 -7.47 -7.56 -8.39
C PHE A 58 -6.86 -6.78 -9.56
N TYR A 59 -6.62 -7.46 -10.68
CA TYR A 59 -6.08 -6.86 -11.90
C TYR A 59 -7.05 -5.83 -12.51
N GLU A 60 -8.34 -6.15 -12.60
CA GLU A 60 -9.37 -5.21 -13.05
C GLU A 60 -9.47 -3.98 -12.14
N GLN A 61 -9.42 -4.18 -10.82
CA GLN A 61 -9.41 -3.08 -9.85
C GLN A 61 -8.18 -2.20 -10.03
N TYR A 62 -7.01 -2.80 -10.24
CA TYR A 62 -5.77 -2.10 -10.52
C TYR A 62 -5.84 -1.30 -11.82
N LEU A 63 -6.32 -1.90 -12.92
CA LEU A 63 -6.48 -1.22 -14.20
C LEU A 63 -7.46 -0.04 -14.12
N ALA A 64 -8.58 -0.21 -13.43
CA ALA A 64 -9.54 0.86 -13.21
C ALA A 64 -8.93 2.00 -12.37
N ALA A 65 -8.16 1.68 -11.33
CA ALA A 65 -7.45 2.67 -10.52
C ALA A 65 -6.36 3.40 -11.32
N ARG A 66 -5.57 2.66 -12.12
CA ARG A 66 -4.55 3.18 -13.02
C ARG A 66 -5.16 4.18 -13.99
N ARG A 67 -6.21 3.78 -14.71
CA ARG A 67 -6.91 4.64 -15.67
C ARG A 67 -7.40 5.93 -15.00
N LYS A 68 -8.09 5.84 -13.87
CA LYS A 68 -8.59 7.01 -13.13
C LYS A 68 -7.46 7.94 -12.66
N PHE A 69 -6.35 7.37 -12.19
CA PHE A 69 -5.21 8.15 -11.74
C PHE A 69 -4.58 8.92 -12.90
N PHE A 70 -4.31 8.27 -14.03
CA PHE A 70 -3.69 8.90 -15.19
C PHE A 70 -4.63 9.87 -15.92
N GLU A 71 -5.93 9.60 -15.97
CA GLU A 71 -6.92 10.59 -16.47
C GLU A 71 -6.95 11.86 -15.61
N ALA A 72 -6.77 11.73 -14.29
CA ALA A 72 -6.72 12.88 -13.38
C ALA A 72 -5.32 13.49 -13.22
N PHE A 73 -4.29 12.89 -13.82
CA PHE A 73 -2.91 13.30 -13.66
C PHE A 73 -2.72 14.72 -14.23
N GLY A 74 -2.17 15.63 -13.44
CA GLY A 74 -2.04 17.05 -13.78
C GLY A 74 -3.25 17.93 -13.45
N ARG A 75 -4.41 17.37 -13.06
CA ARG A 75 -5.65 18.15 -12.77
C ARG A 75 -5.77 18.69 -11.32
N GLY A 76 -4.69 18.70 -10.53
CA GLY A 76 -4.61 19.38 -9.22
C GLY A 76 -4.70 18.49 -7.95
N LYS A 77 -5.06 19.11 -6.80
CA LYS A 77 -4.93 18.56 -5.42
C LYS A 77 -5.69 17.25 -5.12
N ALA A 78 -6.66 16.86 -5.95
CA ALA A 78 -7.45 15.63 -5.75
C ALA A 78 -6.72 14.34 -6.18
N THR A 79 -5.51 14.44 -6.74
CA THR A 79 -4.72 13.32 -7.27
C THR A 79 -4.11 12.42 -6.20
N LYS A 80 -3.89 12.91 -4.97
CA LYS A 80 -3.25 12.12 -3.90
C LYS A 80 -4.03 10.84 -3.57
N LYS A 81 -5.35 10.94 -3.40
CA LYS A 81 -6.20 9.77 -3.10
C LYS A 81 -6.21 8.75 -4.26
N LEU A 82 -6.19 9.23 -5.50
CA LEU A 82 -6.14 8.38 -6.68
C LEU A 82 -4.78 7.69 -6.81
N LYS A 83 -3.69 8.41 -6.51
CA LYS A 83 -2.33 7.88 -6.40
C LYS A 83 -2.27 6.77 -5.36
N ASP A 84 -2.73 7.05 -4.15
CA ASP A 84 -2.73 6.07 -3.05
C ASP A 84 -3.56 4.83 -3.41
N ASN A 85 -4.71 5.00 -4.06
CA ASN A 85 -5.53 3.88 -4.52
C ASN A 85 -4.85 3.05 -5.61
N TYR A 86 -4.16 3.69 -6.55
CA TYR A 86 -3.37 3.03 -7.58
C TYR A 86 -2.27 2.16 -6.98
N TYR A 87 -1.43 2.73 -6.10
CA TYR A 87 -0.36 1.96 -5.45
C TYR A 87 -0.90 0.87 -4.52
N ARG A 88 -1.99 1.10 -3.79
CA ARG A 88 -2.64 0.05 -3.00
C ARG A 88 -3.17 -1.09 -3.87
N GLY A 89 -3.65 -0.80 -5.08
CA GLY A 89 -4.06 -1.82 -6.05
C GLY A 89 -2.87 -2.65 -6.54
N LEU A 90 -1.76 -1.98 -6.89
CA LEU A 90 -0.52 -2.62 -7.29
C LEU A 90 0.05 -3.53 -6.19
N ASP A 91 0.13 -3.01 -4.95
CA ASP A 91 0.66 -3.76 -3.81
C ASP A 91 -0.18 -5.00 -3.50
N LYS A 92 -1.51 -4.91 -3.61
CA LYS A 92 -2.38 -6.07 -3.44
C LYS A 92 -2.11 -7.15 -4.48
N LEU A 93 -1.85 -6.74 -5.72
CA LEU A 93 -1.57 -7.67 -6.80
C LEU A 93 -0.22 -8.36 -6.57
N ARG A 94 0.83 -7.62 -6.22
CA ARG A 94 2.15 -8.19 -5.89
C ARG A 94 2.10 -9.12 -4.68
N LYS A 95 1.45 -8.70 -3.59
CA LYS A 95 1.28 -9.56 -2.40
C LYS A 95 0.47 -10.82 -2.71
N PHE A 96 -0.47 -10.75 -3.65
CA PHE A 96 -1.20 -11.93 -4.10
C PHE A 96 -0.29 -12.87 -4.90
N GLU A 97 0.54 -12.34 -5.80
CA GLU A 97 1.53 -13.12 -6.56
C GLU A 97 2.55 -13.81 -5.65
N GLU A 98 3.04 -13.09 -4.63
CA GLU A 98 3.97 -13.62 -3.61
C GLU A 98 3.33 -14.71 -2.74
N ALA A 99 2.01 -14.64 -2.52
CA ALA A 99 1.27 -15.59 -1.68
C ALA A 99 0.85 -16.87 -2.43
N LEU A 100 1.11 -16.98 -3.74
CA LEU A 100 0.78 -18.18 -4.53
C LEU A 100 1.68 -19.35 -4.10
N THR A 101 1.09 -20.55 -3.99
CA THR A 101 1.87 -21.77 -3.78
C THR A 101 2.62 -22.16 -5.06
N PRO A 102 3.73 -22.92 -4.98
CA PRO A 102 4.49 -23.34 -6.16
C PRO A 102 3.62 -24.04 -7.23
N GLU A 103 2.69 -24.90 -6.81
CA GLU A 103 1.72 -25.55 -7.70
C GLU A 103 0.80 -24.55 -8.42
N GLN A 104 0.36 -23.50 -7.71
CA GLN A 104 -0.48 -22.45 -8.28
C GLN A 104 0.30 -21.57 -9.25
N VAL A 105 1.59 -21.34 -9.00
CA VAL A 105 2.48 -20.59 -9.90
C VAL A 105 2.64 -21.31 -11.24
N GLU A 106 2.79 -22.64 -11.24
CA GLU A 106 2.87 -23.41 -12.49
C GLU A 106 1.58 -23.30 -13.31
N ILE A 107 0.43 -23.45 -12.65
CA ILE A 107 -0.88 -23.27 -13.28
C ILE A 107 -1.00 -21.83 -13.80
N PHE A 108 -0.60 -20.84 -13.00
CA PHE A 108 -0.65 -19.43 -13.37
C PHE A 108 0.18 -19.13 -14.62
N ARG A 109 1.41 -19.66 -14.71
CA ARG A 109 2.28 -19.53 -15.90
C ARG A 109 1.69 -20.16 -17.16
N LYS A 110 0.87 -21.22 -17.00
CA LYS A 110 0.14 -21.83 -18.12
C LYS A 110 -0.99 -20.95 -18.65
N TYR A 111 -1.72 -20.27 -17.76
CA TYR A 111 -2.82 -19.37 -18.15
C TYR A 111 -2.33 -18.01 -18.63
N PHE A 112 -1.24 -17.50 -18.04
CA PHE A 112 -0.60 -16.25 -18.39
C PHE A 112 0.81 -16.56 -18.91
N PRO A 113 0.94 -17.05 -20.15
CA PRO A 113 2.24 -17.17 -20.75
C PRO A 113 2.91 -15.79 -20.73
N LYS A 114 4.21 -15.77 -20.41
CA LYS A 114 4.99 -14.55 -20.51
C LYS A 114 4.82 -13.97 -21.91
N LEU A 115 4.82 -12.65 -22.02
CA LEU A 115 4.87 -11.98 -23.32
C LEU A 115 6.19 -12.40 -23.98
N ASN A 116 6.13 -13.41 -24.84
CA ASN A 116 7.25 -13.81 -25.66
C ASN A 116 7.40 -12.77 -26.76
N TYR A 117 8.65 -12.44 -27.09
CA TYR A 117 8.93 -11.62 -28.27
C TYR A 117 8.41 -12.35 -29.52
N GLU A 118 7.73 -11.62 -30.39
CA GLU A 118 7.32 -12.14 -31.70
C GLU A 118 8.58 -12.12 -32.58
N THR A 119 9.16 -13.29 -32.80
CA THR A 119 10.38 -13.45 -33.59
C THR A 119 10.11 -14.04 -34.97
N THR A 120 8.85 -14.37 -35.31
CA THR A 120 8.49 -15.07 -36.54
C THR A 120 8.97 -14.33 -37.80
N TYR A 121 8.85 -13.00 -37.85
CA TYR A 121 9.35 -12.22 -38.98
C TYR A 121 10.89 -12.29 -39.11
N SER A 122 11.60 -12.11 -37.99
CA SER A 122 13.06 -12.12 -37.94
C SER A 122 13.61 -13.50 -38.27
N GLU A 123 13.03 -14.56 -37.70
CA GLU A 123 13.38 -15.97 -37.97
C GLU A 123 13.15 -16.32 -39.45
N ASN A 124 12.00 -15.95 -40.02
CA ASN A 124 11.70 -16.20 -41.44
C ASN A 124 12.65 -15.47 -42.40
N ARG A 125 13.29 -14.38 -41.95
CA ARG A 125 14.18 -13.56 -42.78
C ARG A 125 15.65 -13.65 -42.41
N GLY A 126 16.01 -14.52 -41.45
CA GLY A 126 17.38 -14.67 -40.97
C GLY A 126 17.95 -13.37 -40.39
N ILE A 127 17.11 -12.54 -39.77
CA ILE A 127 17.55 -11.33 -39.09
C ILE A 127 17.92 -11.71 -37.66
N ASP A 128 19.16 -11.41 -37.27
CA ASP A 128 19.63 -11.67 -35.91
C ASP A 128 18.81 -10.88 -34.88
N ASP A 129 18.44 -11.56 -33.79
CA ASP A 129 17.60 -11.00 -32.73
C ASP A 129 18.46 -10.18 -31.75
N VAL A 130 18.89 -8.99 -32.19
CA VAL A 130 19.80 -8.09 -31.44
C VAL A 130 19.15 -7.49 -30.18
N GLY A 131 17.88 -7.80 -29.90
CA GLY A 131 17.08 -7.21 -28.83
C GLY A 131 17.13 -7.94 -27.49
N LYS A 132 17.69 -9.16 -27.41
CA LYS A 132 17.90 -9.85 -26.14
C LYS A 132 19.10 -9.25 -25.42
N LEU A 133 18.86 -8.14 -24.72
CA LEU A 133 19.79 -7.66 -23.71
C LEU A 133 19.83 -8.71 -22.60
N GLU A 134 20.88 -9.53 -22.59
CA GLU A 134 21.24 -10.30 -21.40
C GLU A 134 21.47 -9.30 -20.29
N VAL A 135 20.67 -9.38 -19.22
CA VAL A 135 20.95 -8.62 -18.00
C VAL A 135 22.25 -9.20 -17.47
N LEU A 136 23.36 -8.53 -17.75
CA LEU A 136 24.65 -8.83 -17.13
C LEU A 136 24.46 -8.66 -15.63
N GLU A 137 24.28 -9.78 -14.92
CA GLU A 137 24.38 -9.84 -13.46
C GLU A 137 25.86 -9.65 -13.09
N GLY A 138 26.32 -8.41 -13.20
CA GLY A 138 27.68 -7.98 -12.92
C GLY A 138 27.67 -6.48 -12.71
N ALA A 139 28.41 -6.01 -11.71
CA ALA A 139 28.48 -4.61 -11.31
C ALA A 139 28.75 -3.71 -12.51
N ALA A 140 27.71 -3.10 -13.06
CA ALA A 140 27.88 -1.97 -13.94
C ALA A 140 28.65 -0.92 -13.12
N GLU A 141 29.83 -0.54 -13.59
CA GLU A 141 30.62 0.52 -12.96
C GLU A 141 29.75 1.77 -12.93
N ASP A 142 29.21 2.10 -11.76
CA ASP A 142 28.39 3.29 -11.62
C ASP A 142 29.31 4.50 -11.86
N PRO A 143 29.04 5.32 -12.89
CA PRO A 143 29.91 6.42 -13.30
C PRO A 143 30.04 7.51 -12.24
N HIS A 144 29.27 7.43 -11.16
CA HIS A 144 29.33 8.35 -10.03
C HIS A 144 30.27 7.91 -8.91
N PHE A 145 30.81 6.68 -8.94
CA PHE A 145 31.88 6.32 -8.01
C PHE A 145 33.20 6.95 -8.42
N LEU A 146 33.90 7.51 -7.43
CA LEU A 146 35.29 7.90 -7.59
C LEU A 146 36.17 6.64 -7.60
N ALA A 147 37.27 6.67 -8.36
CA ALA A 147 38.22 5.55 -8.41
C ALA A 147 38.73 5.12 -7.01
N SER A 148 38.85 6.08 -6.09
CA SER A 148 39.23 5.83 -4.70
C SER A 148 38.17 5.03 -3.90
N GLN A 149 36.89 5.17 -4.26
CA GLN A 149 35.77 4.49 -3.59
C GLN A 149 35.57 3.07 -4.12
N MET A 150 35.94 2.81 -5.38
CA MET A 150 35.88 1.47 -5.98
C MET A 150 36.94 0.53 -5.41
N GLN A 151 38.06 1.07 -4.93
CA GLN A 151 39.20 0.29 -4.43
C GLN A 151 39.20 0.12 -2.90
N SER A 152 38.38 0.88 -2.19
CA SER A 152 38.30 0.84 -0.73
C SER A 152 37.36 -0.26 -0.26
N ASP A 153 37.91 -1.25 0.45
CA ASP A 153 37.13 -2.24 1.18
C ASP A 153 36.82 -1.68 2.59
N TYR A 154 35.58 -1.26 2.81
CA TYR A 154 35.11 -0.75 4.10
C TYR A 154 34.61 -1.88 5.02
N ALA A 155 34.70 -3.15 4.61
CA ALA A 155 34.22 -4.28 5.41
C ALA A 155 34.99 -4.44 6.72
N ASP A 156 36.28 -4.07 6.72
CA ASP A 156 37.19 -4.16 7.87
C ASP A 156 37.45 -2.80 8.54
N ASP A 157 36.70 -1.76 8.15
CA ASP A 157 36.80 -0.44 8.77
C ASP A 157 36.25 -0.52 10.21
N THR A 158 37.19 -0.56 11.16
CA THR A 158 36.94 -0.57 12.61
C THR A 158 37.18 0.79 13.23
N GLU A 159 37.26 1.87 12.44
CA GLU A 159 37.17 3.25 12.93
C GLU A 159 35.72 3.56 13.38
N GLU A 160 35.18 2.70 14.25
CA GLU A 160 34.00 3.03 15.04
C GLU A 160 34.30 4.32 15.81
N SER A 161 33.32 5.22 15.82
CA SER A 161 33.36 6.45 16.60
C SER A 161 33.73 6.13 18.05
N VAL A 162 35.00 6.38 18.41
CA VAL A 162 35.49 6.24 19.77
C VAL A 162 34.84 7.36 20.60
N GLY A 163 33.72 7.03 21.22
CA GLY A 163 32.98 7.95 22.06
C GLY A 163 31.85 7.20 22.77
N THR A 164 31.97 7.09 24.09
CA THR A 164 30.92 6.55 24.94
C THR A 164 29.81 7.60 25.09
N ILE A 165 28.58 7.16 25.42
CA ILE A 165 27.49 8.11 25.73
C ILE A 165 27.86 9.09 26.86
N ASP A 166 28.79 8.69 27.73
CA ASP A 166 29.30 9.53 28.81
C ASP A 166 30.28 10.60 28.30
N ASP A 167 31.06 10.33 27.25
CA ASP A 167 31.88 11.35 26.58
C ASP A 167 30.99 12.43 25.95
N TYR A 168 29.86 12.02 25.37
CA TYR A 168 28.85 12.95 24.84
C TYR A 168 28.22 13.82 25.94
N LYS A 169 27.86 13.25 27.09
CA LYS A 169 27.31 14.02 28.22
C LYS A 169 28.32 15.01 28.78
N THR A 170 29.58 14.58 28.89
CA THR A 170 30.68 15.44 29.36
C THR A 170 30.90 16.61 28.41
N TYR A 171 30.91 16.36 27.09
CA TYR A 171 30.98 17.42 26.08
C TYR A 171 29.77 18.36 26.10
N LYS A 172 28.56 17.84 26.35
CA LYS A 172 27.32 18.62 26.37
C LYS A 172 26.96 19.25 27.72
N GLY A 173 27.72 18.96 28.77
CA GLY A 173 27.47 19.46 30.12
C GLY A 173 26.12 19.00 30.71
N LEU A 174 25.71 17.76 30.39
CA LEU A 174 24.46 17.13 30.85
C LEU A 174 24.67 16.26 32.09
#